data_AF-A0A7C7V4I3-F1
#
_entry.id   AF-A0A7C7V4I3-F1
#
_cell.length_a   1.000
_cell.length_b   1.000
_cell.length_c   1.000
_cell.angle_alpha   90.00
_cell.angle_beta   90.00
_cell.angle_gamma   90.00
#
_symmetry.space_group_name_H-M   'P 1'
#
loop_
_entity.id
_entity.type
_entity.pdbx_description
1 polymer ?
#
loop_
_entity_poly.entity_id
_entity_poly.type
_entity_poly.pdbx_seq_one_letter_code
_entity_poly.pdbx_strand_id
1 'polypeptide(L)'
;ERVTVILPDMAAGCSMADMADLDQVEDCWEQLSEVIDTEDLMPVTYVNSAASLKAFCGRRGGIVCTSSNARSVLEWAFARRRRVLFFPDQHLGRNTALDMGIRLDAMPVWNPHADWLGGNTPEAIRQSRVILWQGHCSVHQVFRPEHVQRFRQQYPGIKILVHPECMMEVVAQADVKGSTAAIIKAVEQAPPGTRWAIGTELHLVNRLKQEHPEQEIHFLSPVVCMCATMYRIDLAHLCWALENLAAGTPVGVIRVDDQTAHYALEALQRMLEVK
;
A
#
# COMPACT_ATOMS: atom_id res chain seq x y z
N GLU A 1 4.59 -27.06 2.35
CA GLU A 1 5.70 -27.46 1.46
C GLU A 1 6.48 -26.22 1.06
N ARG A 2 7.82 -26.25 1.04
CA ARG A 2 8.61 -25.12 0.49
C ARG A 2 8.69 -25.31 -1.02
N VAL A 3 8.39 -24.25 -1.77
CA VAL A 3 8.44 -24.24 -3.23
C VAL A 3 9.53 -23.27 -3.70
N THR A 4 10.13 -23.56 -4.86
CA THR A 4 11.06 -22.64 -5.52
C THR A 4 10.26 -21.50 -6.16
N VAL A 5 10.61 -20.26 -5.83
CA VAL A 5 10.01 -19.05 -6.41
C VAL A 5 11.05 -18.34 -7.26
N ILE A 6 10.70 -18.02 -8.50
CA ILE A 6 11.56 -17.36 -9.48
C ILE A 6 10.96 -16.00 -9.82
N LEU A 7 11.79 -14.96 -9.78
CA LEU A 7 11.47 -13.64 -10.29
C LEU A 7 12.25 -13.42 -11.61
N PRO A 8 11.58 -13.17 -12.75
CA PRO A 8 12.25 -13.06 -14.04
C PRO A 8 13.30 -11.95 -14.14
N ASP A 9 13.10 -10.83 -13.42
CA ASP A 9 14.07 -9.75 -13.31
C ASP A 9 14.21 -9.34 -11.84
N MET A 10 15.41 -9.53 -11.26
CA MET A 10 15.70 -9.21 -9.86
C MET A 10 15.66 -7.71 -9.53
N ALA A 11 15.68 -6.84 -10.53
CA ALA A 11 15.49 -5.41 -10.36
C ALA A 11 14.01 -4.98 -10.42
N ALA A 12 13.08 -5.93 -10.63
CA ALA A 12 11.65 -5.67 -10.45
C ALA A 12 11.33 -5.58 -8.95
N GLY A 13 10.97 -4.38 -8.51
CA GLY A 13 10.65 -4.08 -7.11
C GLY A 13 9.48 -3.10 -6.96
N CYS A 14 9.40 -2.44 -5.81
CA CYS A 14 8.40 -1.40 -5.55
C CYS A 14 9.10 -0.23 -4.89
N SER A 15 9.16 0.90 -5.59
CA SER A 15 9.82 2.12 -5.06
C SER A 15 9.26 2.56 -3.72
N MET A 16 7.97 2.36 -3.47
CA MET A 16 7.33 2.66 -2.18
C MET A 16 7.74 1.67 -1.08
N ALA A 17 7.93 0.38 -1.41
CA ALA A 17 8.44 -0.60 -0.45
C ALA A 17 9.87 -0.24 -0.01
N ASP A 18 10.65 0.33 -0.93
CA ASP A 18 12.03 0.78 -0.69
C ASP A 18 12.11 2.13 0.07
N MET A 19 10.98 2.80 0.35
CA MET A 19 10.94 4.03 1.16
C MET A 19 11.01 3.75 2.67
N ALA A 20 11.01 2.48 3.08
CA ALA A 20 11.27 2.06 4.44
C ALA A 20 12.25 0.88 4.40
N ASP A 21 13.36 1.00 5.11
CA ASP A 21 14.28 -0.11 5.35
C ASP A 21 14.25 -0.54 6.83
N LEU A 22 14.86 -1.68 7.14
CA LEU A 22 14.83 -2.25 8.48
C LEU A 22 15.55 -1.36 9.49
N ASP A 23 16.69 -0.78 9.12
CA ASP A 23 17.52 0.01 10.03
C ASP A 23 16.77 1.28 10.42
N GLN A 24 16.15 1.96 9.45
CA GLN A 24 15.30 3.13 9.71
C GLN A 24 14.10 2.82 10.61
N VAL A 25 13.49 1.64 10.46
CA VAL A 25 12.33 1.24 11.26
C VAL A 25 12.74 0.84 12.69
N GLU A 26 13.89 0.21 12.87
CA GLU A 26 14.46 -0.05 14.20
C GLU A 26 14.86 1.28 14.88
N ASP A 27 15.53 2.20 14.19
CA ASP A 27 15.86 3.54 14.69
C ASP A 27 14.59 4.31 15.10
N CYS A 28 13.54 4.24 14.28
CA CYS A 28 12.24 4.80 14.61
C CYS A 28 11.67 4.19 15.90
N TRP A 29 11.72 2.87 16.02
CA TRP A 29 11.21 2.16 17.19
C TRP A 29 11.98 2.54 18.47
N GLU A 30 13.30 2.65 18.39
CA GLU A 30 14.16 3.08 19.50
C GLU A 30 13.82 4.50 19.94
N GLN A 31 13.75 5.45 19.00
CA GLN A 31 13.38 6.84 19.32
C GLN A 31 11.97 6.96 19.89
N LEU A 32 11.01 6.19 19.37
CA LEU A 32 9.65 6.16 19.94
C LEU A 32 9.67 5.63 21.39
N SER A 33 10.51 4.65 21.69
CA SER A 33 10.63 4.08 23.05
C SER A 33 11.11 5.08 24.10
N GLU A 34 11.78 6.17 23.71
CA GLU A 34 12.19 7.25 24.61
C GLU A 34 11.00 8.09 25.11
N VAL A 35 9.89 8.09 24.36
CA VAL A 35 8.77 9.03 24.55
C VAL A 35 7.48 8.33 24.93
N ILE A 36 7.28 7.09 24.47
CA ILE A 36 6.05 6.32 24.63
C ILE A 36 6.37 4.87 25.00
N ASP A 37 5.42 4.21 25.68
CA ASP A 37 5.51 2.77 25.93
C ASP A 37 5.29 1.99 24.63
N THR A 38 6.32 1.26 24.18
CA THR A 38 6.25 0.50 22.93
C THR A 38 5.41 -0.77 23.04
N GLU A 39 5.09 -1.23 24.25
CA GLU A 39 4.11 -2.31 24.44
C GLU A 39 2.70 -1.88 24.00
N ASP A 40 2.43 -0.58 23.98
CA ASP A 40 1.18 0.04 23.53
C ASP A 40 1.22 0.49 22.04
N LEU A 41 2.32 0.18 21.32
CA LEU A 41 2.52 0.49 19.90
C LEU A 41 2.40 -0.76 19.03
N MET A 42 1.46 -0.80 18.10
CA MET A 42 1.30 -1.91 17.14
C MET A 42 2.00 -1.59 15.81
N PRO A 43 3.05 -2.33 15.42
CA PRO A 43 3.63 -2.17 14.09
C PRO A 43 2.76 -2.88 13.04
N VAL A 44 2.29 -2.11 12.06
CA VAL A 44 1.48 -2.57 10.93
C VAL A 44 2.21 -2.22 9.64
N THR A 45 2.59 -3.23 8.87
CA THR A 45 3.20 -3.00 7.55
C THR A 45 2.25 -3.33 6.41
N TYR A 46 2.20 -2.50 5.39
CA TYR A 46 1.55 -2.83 4.13
C TYR A 46 2.33 -3.95 3.41
N VAL A 47 1.63 -4.81 2.66
CA VAL A 47 2.25 -5.93 1.93
C VAL A 47 3.36 -5.47 0.97
N ASN A 48 3.26 -4.23 0.47
CA ASN A 48 4.31 -3.55 -0.29
C ASN A 48 5.43 -3.09 0.65
N SER A 49 6.18 -4.05 1.18
CA SER A 49 7.33 -3.86 2.07
C SER A 49 8.31 -5.03 1.94
N ALA A 50 9.55 -4.85 2.38
CA ALA A 50 10.53 -5.93 2.41
C ALA A 50 10.12 -7.08 3.35
N ALA A 51 10.65 -8.28 3.14
CA ALA A 51 10.42 -9.42 4.03
C ALA A 51 10.98 -9.16 5.45
N SER A 52 12.08 -8.41 5.56
CA SER A 52 12.66 -7.95 6.82
C SER A 52 11.69 -7.11 7.64
N LEU A 53 10.95 -6.21 6.99
CA LEU A 53 9.92 -5.38 7.64
C LEU A 53 8.70 -6.19 8.11
N LYS A 54 8.31 -7.21 7.34
CA LYS A 54 7.28 -8.18 7.80
C LYS A 54 7.77 -8.96 9.01
N ALA A 55 9.04 -9.37 9.02
CA ALA A 55 9.65 -10.05 10.16
C ALA A 55 9.73 -9.14 11.40
N PHE A 56 10.07 -7.85 11.22
CA PHE A 56 10.01 -6.84 12.29
C PHE A 56 8.62 -6.79 12.93
N CYS A 57 7.56 -6.67 12.12
CA CYS A 57 6.19 -6.76 12.61
C CYS A 57 5.95 -8.09 13.36
N GLY A 58 6.33 -9.22 12.76
CA GLY A 58 6.17 -10.55 13.35
C GLY A 58 6.71 -10.66 14.76
N ARG A 59 7.99 -10.30 14.94
CA ARG A 59 8.73 -10.32 16.23
C ARG A 59 8.09 -9.48 17.31
N ARG A 60 7.36 -8.41 16.94
CA ARG A 60 6.78 -7.44 17.88
C ARG A 60 5.27 -7.61 18.08
N GLY A 61 4.71 -8.74 17.67
CA GLY A 61 3.28 -9.01 17.75
C GLY A 61 2.43 -8.23 16.73
N GLY A 62 3.09 -7.60 15.76
CA GLY A 62 2.50 -6.84 14.66
C GLY A 62 1.89 -7.70 13.56
N ILE A 63 1.46 -7.04 12.48
CA ILE A 63 0.62 -7.62 11.44
C ILE A 63 0.89 -6.97 10.07
N VAL A 64 0.67 -7.73 9.00
CA VAL A 64 0.69 -7.22 7.62
C VAL A 64 -0.71 -6.76 7.21
N CYS A 65 -0.85 -5.77 6.33
CA CYS A 65 -2.12 -5.42 5.72
C CYS A 65 -2.03 -5.36 4.19
N THR A 66 -3.18 -5.32 3.53
CA THR A 66 -3.34 -4.96 2.13
C THR A 66 -4.31 -3.78 2.01
N SER A 67 -4.43 -3.18 0.83
CA SER A 67 -5.44 -2.13 0.59
C SER A 67 -6.88 -2.64 0.70
N SER A 68 -7.11 -3.96 0.68
CA SER A 68 -8.45 -4.55 0.81
C SER A 68 -8.85 -4.85 2.27
N ASN A 69 -7.89 -5.06 3.18
CA ASN A 69 -8.19 -5.39 4.58
C ASN A 69 -7.60 -4.40 5.60
N ALA A 70 -7.04 -3.28 5.15
CA ALA A 70 -6.42 -2.26 6.02
C ALA A 70 -7.34 -1.84 7.18
N ARG A 71 -8.65 -1.69 6.93
CA ARG A 71 -9.63 -1.37 7.99
C ARG A 71 -9.71 -2.48 9.05
N SER A 72 -9.96 -3.73 8.65
CA SER A 72 -10.03 -4.86 9.58
C SER A 72 -8.72 -5.03 10.37
N VAL A 73 -7.58 -4.80 9.73
CA VAL A 73 -6.27 -4.85 10.38
C VAL A 73 -6.10 -3.73 11.43
N LEU A 74 -6.50 -2.50 11.12
CA LEU A 74 -6.47 -1.41 12.11
C LEU A 74 -7.44 -1.65 13.26
N GLU A 75 -8.64 -2.19 13.00
CA GLU A 75 -9.58 -2.59 14.05
C GLU A 75 -8.97 -3.68 14.95
N TRP A 76 -8.33 -4.69 14.36
CA TRP A 76 -7.60 -5.73 15.09
C TRP A 76 -6.45 -5.18 15.93
N ALA A 77 -5.72 -4.20 15.40
CA ALA A 77 -4.61 -3.55 16.07
C ALA A 77 -5.08 -2.73 17.27
N PHE A 78 -6.12 -1.89 17.09
CA PHE A 78 -6.68 -1.06 18.16
C PHE A 78 -7.38 -1.85 19.26
N ALA A 79 -7.84 -3.07 18.97
CA ALA A 79 -8.36 -3.97 20.00
C ALA A 79 -7.27 -4.50 20.95
N ARG A 80 -5.98 -4.36 20.59
CA ARG A 80 -4.84 -4.92 21.34
C ARG A 80 -3.91 -3.86 21.92
N ARG A 81 -3.71 -2.76 21.19
CA ARG A 81 -2.79 -1.67 21.53
C ARG A 81 -3.43 -0.34 21.17
N ARG A 82 -3.15 0.73 21.91
CA ARG A 82 -3.80 2.03 21.72
C ARG A 82 -3.29 2.77 20.48
N ARG A 83 -2.07 2.46 20.04
CA ARG A 83 -1.39 3.15 18.94
C ARG A 83 -0.93 2.20 17.86
N VAL A 84 -0.85 2.71 16.63
CA VAL A 84 -0.31 2.01 15.46
C VAL A 84 0.88 2.76 14.89
N LEU A 85 1.95 2.06 14.52
CA LEU A 85 2.98 2.53 13.59
C LEU A 85 2.67 1.90 12.23
N PHE A 86 2.29 2.71 11.24
CA PHE A 86 1.84 2.25 9.93
C PHE A 86 2.85 2.63 8.84
N PHE A 87 3.33 1.65 8.08
CA PHE A 87 4.39 1.86 7.07
C PHE A 87 4.29 0.90 5.87
N PRO A 88 4.85 1.24 4.70
CA PRO A 88 5.48 2.53 4.39
C PRO A 88 4.51 3.61 3.91
N ASP A 89 3.28 3.26 3.48
CA ASP A 89 2.39 4.24 2.85
C ASP A 89 1.59 5.08 3.84
N GLN A 90 1.87 6.38 3.92
CA GLN A 90 1.08 7.30 4.73
C GLN A 90 -0.37 7.41 4.26
N HIS A 91 -0.65 7.28 2.96
CA HIS A 91 -1.97 7.58 2.42
C HIS A 91 -2.96 6.47 2.72
N LEU A 92 -2.59 5.21 2.47
CA LEU A 92 -3.40 4.06 2.88
C LEU A 92 -3.70 4.11 4.38
N GLY A 93 -2.68 4.32 5.22
CA GLY A 93 -2.84 4.40 6.67
C GLY A 93 -3.76 5.55 7.09
N ARG A 94 -3.51 6.77 6.57
CA ARG A 94 -4.27 7.98 6.87
C ARG A 94 -5.72 7.86 6.44
N ASN A 95 -5.97 7.48 5.19
CA ASN A 95 -7.32 7.41 4.64
C ASN A 95 -8.16 6.36 5.37
N THR A 96 -7.55 5.22 5.70
CA THR A 96 -8.24 4.18 6.49
C THR A 96 -8.55 4.68 7.91
N ALA A 97 -7.60 5.32 8.58
CA ALA A 97 -7.79 5.84 9.93
C ALA A 97 -8.81 6.99 10.00
N LEU A 98 -8.86 7.86 9.00
CA LEU A 98 -9.88 8.90 8.86
C LEU A 98 -11.28 8.32 8.76
N ASP A 99 -11.47 7.26 7.98
CA ASP A 99 -12.74 6.55 7.84
C ASP A 99 -13.20 5.88 9.14
N MET A 100 -12.27 5.65 10.06
CA MET A 100 -12.53 5.14 11.41
C MET A 100 -12.78 6.26 12.43
N GLY A 101 -12.77 7.53 12.00
CA GLY A 101 -13.01 8.69 12.85
C GLY A 101 -11.78 9.19 13.60
N ILE A 102 -10.58 8.73 13.26
CA ILE A 102 -9.33 9.24 13.86
C ILE A 102 -8.99 10.58 13.24
N ARG A 103 -8.80 11.60 14.09
CA ARG A 103 -8.51 12.97 13.64
C ARG A 103 -7.08 13.11 13.11
N LEU A 104 -6.89 14.03 12.17
CA LEU A 104 -5.58 14.31 11.54
C LEU A 104 -4.49 14.70 12.54
N ASP A 105 -4.84 15.42 13.61
CA ASP A 105 -3.90 15.85 14.65
C ASP A 105 -3.38 14.69 15.51
N ALA A 106 -4.07 13.55 15.50
CA ALA A 106 -3.62 12.30 16.12
C ALA A 106 -2.81 11.42 15.15
N MET A 107 -2.44 11.94 13.97
CA MET A 107 -1.76 11.18 12.92
C MET A 107 -0.46 11.83 12.42
N PRO A 108 0.57 11.97 13.29
CA PRO A 108 1.85 12.52 12.89
C PRO A 108 2.50 11.68 11.78
N VAL A 109 3.21 12.36 10.88
CA VAL A 109 3.97 11.72 9.81
C VAL A 109 5.42 11.61 10.24
N TRP A 110 5.94 10.39 10.25
CA TRP A 110 7.33 10.08 10.53
C TRP A 110 8.19 10.21 9.27
N ASN A 111 9.07 11.20 9.24
CA ASN A 111 10.09 11.34 8.21
C ASN A 111 11.37 10.56 8.62
N PRO A 112 11.74 9.46 7.94
CA PRO A 112 12.94 8.68 8.29
C PRO A 112 14.26 9.43 8.11
N HIS A 113 14.25 10.56 7.40
CA HIS A 113 15.45 11.38 7.17
C HIS A 113 15.59 12.55 8.15
N ALA A 114 14.67 12.68 9.12
CA ALA A 114 14.78 13.70 10.16
C ALA A 114 15.59 13.16 11.35
N ASP A 115 16.41 14.03 11.94
CA ASP A 115 17.38 13.64 12.98
C ASP A 115 16.75 13.03 14.24
N TRP A 116 15.55 13.48 14.63
CA TRP A 116 14.89 13.01 15.84
C TRP A 116 13.36 13.05 15.74
N LEU A 117 12.71 12.00 16.23
CA LEU A 117 11.26 11.74 16.24
C LEU A 117 10.59 11.92 14.88
N GLY A 118 11.31 11.64 13.80
CA GLY A 118 10.82 11.84 12.43
C GLY A 118 10.38 13.29 12.15
N GLY A 119 10.96 14.26 12.86
CA GLY A 119 10.60 15.69 12.77
C GLY A 119 9.39 16.10 13.61
N ASN A 120 8.88 15.22 14.47
CA ASN A 120 7.71 15.47 15.32
C ASN A 120 8.12 15.91 16.74
N THR A 121 7.21 16.58 17.44
CA THR A 121 7.41 16.89 18.85
C THR A 121 7.07 15.68 19.72
N PRO A 122 7.67 15.53 20.91
CA PRO A 122 7.31 14.47 21.86
C PRO A 122 5.82 14.47 22.20
N GLU A 123 5.21 15.65 22.31
CA GLU A 123 3.79 15.78 22.63
C GLU A 123 2.90 15.26 21.49
N ALA A 124 3.25 15.55 20.23
CA ALA A 124 2.53 15.00 19.08
C ALA A 124 2.58 13.47 19.06
N ILE A 125 3.75 12.89 19.38
CA ILE A 125 3.91 11.43 19.48
C ILE A 125 3.07 10.87 20.64
N ARG A 126 3.09 11.49 21.83
CA ARG A 126 2.29 11.04 22.98
C ARG A 126 0.78 11.14 22.76
N GLN A 127 0.31 12.09 21.98
CA GLN A 127 -1.11 12.27 21.66
C GLN A 127 -1.56 11.46 20.44
N SER A 128 -0.63 10.87 19.70
CA SER A 128 -0.95 10.17 18.46
C SER A 128 -1.78 8.91 18.67
N ARG A 129 -2.51 8.51 17.63
CA ARG A 129 -3.22 7.23 17.49
C ARG A 129 -2.63 6.39 16.38
N VAL A 130 -2.17 7.02 15.30
CA VAL A 130 -1.50 6.36 14.17
C VAL A 130 -0.28 7.17 13.78
N ILE A 131 0.92 6.62 13.91
CA ILE A 131 2.14 7.21 13.40
C ILE A 131 2.31 6.70 11.97
N LEU A 132 2.35 7.61 11.00
CA LEU A 132 2.35 7.29 9.57
C LEU A 132 3.75 7.47 8.99
N TRP A 133 4.30 6.45 8.35
CA TRP A 133 5.58 6.58 7.66
C TRP A 133 5.47 7.47 6.42
N GLN A 134 6.45 8.34 6.17
CA GLN A 134 6.45 9.27 5.02
C GLN A 134 6.73 8.59 3.65
N GLY A 135 6.25 7.37 3.44
CA GLY A 135 6.27 6.71 2.13
C GLY A 135 4.97 6.96 1.36
N HIS A 136 5.03 6.82 0.04
CA HIS A 136 3.88 7.00 -0.85
C HIS A 136 4.12 6.30 -2.21
N CYS A 137 3.03 5.98 -2.91
CA CYS A 137 3.12 5.43 -4.26
C CYS A 137 3.13 6.55 -5.31
N SER A 138 4.21 6.68 -6.07
CA SER A 138 4.34 7.69 -7.13
C SER A 138 3.24 7.62 -8.19
N VAL A 139 2.75 6.41 -8.49
CA VAL A 139 1.62 6.18 -9.41
C VAL A 139 0.34 6.85 -8.89
N HIS A 140 0.08 6.80 -7.58
CA HIS A 140 -1.13 7.35 -6.98
C HIS A 140 -1.01 8.85 -6.62
N GLN A 141 0.21 9.39 -6.51
CA GLN A 141 0.42 10.83 -6.28
C GLN A 141 0.17 11.71 -7.51
N VAL A 142 0.00 11.13 -8.70
CA VAL A 142 -0.36 11.91 -9.90
C VAL A 142 -1.79 12.43 -9.87
N PHE A 143 -2.67 11.79 -9.11
CA PHE A 143 -4.07 12.18 -9.02
C PHE A 143 -4.20 13.38 -8.10
N ARG A 144 -4.89 14.42 -8.57
CA ARG A 144 -5.10 15.66 -7.81
C ARG A 144 -6.59 16.02 -7.74
N PRO A 145 -7.02 16.78 -6.72
CA PRO A 145 -8.39 17.30 -6.60
C PRO A 145 -8.94 17.93 -7.89
N GLU A 146 -8.10 18.68 -8.61
CA GLU A 146 -8.49 19.39 -9.83
C GLU A 146 -8.87 18.43 -10.96
N HIS A 147 -8.26 17.24 -10.98
CA HIS A 147 -8.59 16.21 -11.96
C HIS A 147 -10.02 15.69 -11.76
N VAL A 148 -10.40 15.44 -10.50
CA VAL A 148 -11.76 15.01 -10.14
C VAL A 148 -12.79 16.07 -10.54
N GLN A 149 -12.51 17.33 -10.21
CA GLN A 149 -13.39 18.45 -10.55
C GLN A 149 -13.57 18.61 -12.06
N ARG A 150 -12.47 18.53 -12.82
CA ARG A 150 -12.50 18.60 -14.29
C ARG A 150 -13.36 17.51 -14.90
N PHE A 151 -13.21 16.25 -14.46
CA PHE A 151 -14.03 15.15 -14.98
C PHE A 151 -15.51 15.34 -14.67
N ARG A 152 -15.86 15.79 -13.45
CA ARG A 152 -17.25 16.09 -13.10
C ARG A 152 -17.86 17.23 -13.92
N GLN A 153 -17.07 18.23 -14.30
CA GLN A 153 -17.52 19.31 -15.18
C GLN A 153 -17.71 18.84 -16.64
N GLN A 154 -16.78 18.03 -17.14
CA GLN A 154 -16.77 17.58 -18.53
C GLN A 154 -17.79 16.46 -18.80
N TYR A 155 -18.03 15.58 -17.82
CA TYR A 155 -18.89 14.41 -17.95
C TYR A 155 -19.96 14.41 -16.85
N PRO A 156 -21.14 15.02 -17.09
CA PRO A 156 -22.25 14.97 -16.15
C PRO A 156 -22.63 13.52 -15.82
N GLY A 157 -22.76 13.23 -14.52
CA GLY A 157 -23.11 11.89 -14.01
C GLY A 157 -21.95 10.90 -13.94
N ILE A 158 -20.70 11.32 -14.20
CA ILE A 158 -19.53 10.46 -14.02
C ILE A 158 -19.32 10.11 -12.56
N LYS A 159 -18.98 8.83 -12.31
CA LYS A 159 -18.61 8.33 -11.00
C LYS A 159 -17.09 8.24 -10.90
N ILE A 160 -16.56 8.61 -9.74
CA ILE A 160 -15.12 8.68 -9.47
C ILE A 160 -14.73 7.48 -8.61
N LEU A 161 -13.81 6.66 -9.11
CA LEU A 161 -13.28 5.48 -8.43
C LEU A 161 -11.78 5.67 -8.17
N VAL A 162 -11.31 5.55 -6.94
CA VAL A 162 -9.87 5.74 -6.65
C VAL A 162 -9.31 4.69 -5.71
N HIS A 163 -8.01 4.42 -5.84
CA HIS A 163 -7.27 3.60 -4.90
C HIS A 163 -7.01 4.37 -3.58
N PRO A 164 -7.03 3.71 -2.40
CA PRO A 164 -6.80 4.38 -1.11
C PRO A 164 -5.37 4.89 -0.89
N GLU A 165 -4.42 4.55 -1.77
CA GLU A 165 -3.06 5.14 -1.80
C GLU A 165 -3.05 6.58 -2.35
N CYS A 166 -4.16 7.06 -2.92
CA CYS A 166 -4.29 8.45 -3.35
C CYS A 166 -4.28 9.42 -2.16
N MET A 167 -3.90 10.67 -2.41
CA MET A 167 -3.99 11.73 -1.40
C MET A 167 -5.43 11.90 -0.87
N MET A 168 -5.54 12.32 0.38
CA MET A 168 -6.80 12.40 1.12
C MET A 168 -7.84 13.26 0.41
N GLU A 169 -7.39 14.36 -0.18
CA GLU A 169 -8.21 15.35 -0.88
C GLU A 169 -8.84 14.77 -2.15
N VAL A 170 -8.19 13.79 -2.77
CA VAL A 170 -8.73 13.02 -3.91
C VAL A 170 -9.71 11.97 -3.41
N VAL A 171 -9.33 11.22 -2.36
CA VAL A 171 -10.20 10.18 -1.78
C VAL A 171 -11.51 10.77 -1.24
N ALA A 172 -11.46 11.96 -0.64
CA ALA A 172 -12.63 12.67 -0.14
C ALA A 172 -13.63 13.08 -1.24
N GLN A 173 -13.18 13.21 -2.48
CA GLN A 173 -14.03 13.54 -3.63
C GLN A 173 -14.46 12.32 -4.46
N ALA A 174 -13.97 11.13 -4.12
CA ALA A 174 -14.31 9.91 -4.82
C ALA A 174 -15.67 9.36 -4.40
N ASP A 175 -16.42 8.81 -5.35
CA ASP A 175 -17.71 8.16 -5.09
C ASP A 175 -17.51 6.73 -4.56
N VAL A 176 -16.41 6.08 -4.97
CA VAL A 176 -16.00 4.79 -4.45
C VAL A 176 -14.47 4.79 -4.27
N LYS A 177 -14.03 4.21 -3.16
CA LYS A 177 -12.63 3.97 -2.85
C LYS A 177 -12.41 2.51 -2.52
N GLY A 178 -11.31 1.94 -3.00
CA GLY A 178 -10.99 0.55 -2.69
C GLY A 178 -9.74 0.03 -3.40
N SER A 179 -9.36 -1.18 -3.03
CA SER A 179 -8.27 -1.90 -3.70
C SER A 179 -8.56 -2.12 -5.19
N THR A 180 -7.55 -2.52 -5.96
CA THR A 180 -7.74 -2.92 -7.37
C THR A 180 -8.84 -3.97 -7.54
N ALA A 181 -8.97 -4.93 -6.62
CA ALA A 181 -10.04 -5.92 -6.63
C ALA A 181 -11.43 -5.29 -6.39
N ALA A 182 -11.54 -4.31 -5.49
CA ALA A 182 -12.79 -3.59 -5.25
C ALA A 182 -13.16 -2.71 -6.46
N ILE A 183 -12.16 -2.11 -7.13
CA ILE A 183 -12.32 -1.34 -8.37
C ILE A 183 -12.88 -2.23 -9.49
N ILE A 184 -12.27 -3.40 -9.72
CA ILE A 184 -12.74 -4.38 -10.72
C ILE A 184 -14.19 -4.76 -10.44
N LYS A 185 -14.49 -5.18 -9.20
CA LYS A 185 -15.83 -5.58 -8.79
C LYS A 185 -16.86 -4.46 -8.97
N ALA A 186 -16.51 -3.21 -8.67
CA ALA A 186 -17.42 -2.08 -8.83
C ALA A 186 -17.76 -1.80 -10.30
N VAL A 187 -16.81 -2.00 -11.22
CA VAL A 187 -17.04 -1.88 -12.67
C VAL A 187 -17.86 -3.05 -13.20
N GLU A 188 -17.53 -4.29 -12.81
CA GLU A 188 -18.26 -5.50 -13.21
C GLU A 188 -19.73 -5.49 -12.77
N GLN A 189 -20.02 -4.92 -11.59
CA GLN A 189 -21.37 -4.85 -11.02
C GLN A 189 -22.16 -3.63 -11.50
N ALA A 190 -21.55 -2.74 -12.28
CA ALA A 190 -22.20 -1.54 -12.77
C ALA A 190 -23.16 -1.84 -13.93
N PRO A 191 -24.29 -1.12 -14.04
CA PRO A 191 -25.15 -1.27 -15.21
C PRO A 191 -24.45 -0.72 -16.47
N PRO A 192 -24.81 -1.25 -17.66
CA PRO A 192 -24.36 -0.69 -18.94
C PRO A 192 -24.64 0.82 -19.04
N GLY A 193 -23.74 1.54 -19.70
CA GLY A 193 -23.79 3.01 -19.83
C GLY A 193 -23.28 3.79 -18.61
N THR A 194 -22.80 3.10 -17.57
CA THR A 194 -22.14 3.78 -16.45
C THR A 194 -20.86 4.48 -16.92
N ARG A 195 -20.66 5.70 -16.43
CA ARG A 195 -19.46 6.51 -16.71
C ARG A 195 -18.53 6.49 -15.50
N TRP A 196 -17.27 6.12 -15.72
CA TRP A 196 -16.25 6.02 -14.68
C TRP A 196 -15.03 6.89 -15.01
N ALA A 197 -14.52 7.59 -14.01
CA ALA A 197 -13.13 8.06 -13.99
C ALA A 197 -12.38 7.31 -12.89
N ILE A 198 -11.36 6.55 -13.27
CA ILE A 198 -10.64 5.63 -12.38
C ILE A 198 -9.23 6.15 -12.10
N GLY A 199 -8.89 6.34 -10.83
CA GLY A 199 -7.58 6.73 -10.32
C GLY A 199 -6.82 5.56 -9.70
N THR A 200 -6.12 4.79 -10.54
CA THR A 200 -5.22 3.69 -10.13
C THR A 200 -4.15 3.48 -11.22
N GLU A 201 -3.51 2.32 -11.31
CA GLU A 201 -2.55 2.00 -12.38
C GLU A 201 -3.23 1.94 -13.77
N LEU A 202 -2.58 2.50 -14.80
CA LEU A 202 -3.18 2.74 -16.12
C LEU A 202 -3.60 1.45 -16.84
N HIS A 203 -2.83 0.36 -16.76
CA HIS A 203 -3.18 -0.88 -17.44
C HIS A 203 -4.44 -1.50 -16.88
N LEU A 204 -4.65 -1.41 -15.56
CA LEU A 204 -5.92 -1.86 -14.99
C LEU A 204 -7.09 -1.09 -15.61
N VAL A 205 -6.96 0.24 -15.75
CA VAL A 205 -8.01 1.07 -16.37
C VAL A 205 -8.21 0.73 -17.85
N ASN A 206 -7.12 0.54 -18.61
CA ASN A 206 -7.18 0.17 -20.02
C ASN A 206 -7.78 -1.23 -20.22
N ARG A 207 -7.44 -2.18 -19.35
CA ARG A 207 -8.02 -3.53 -19.36
C ARG A 207 -9.52 -3.48 -19.10
N LEU A 208 -9.94 -2.78 -18.05
CA LEU A 208 -11.37 -2.62 -17.75
C LEU A 208 -12.12 -1.95 -18.90
N LYS A 209 -11.53 -0.95 -19.55
CA LYS A 209 -12.10 -0.31 -20.74
C LYS A 209 -12.27 -1.26 -21.93
N GLN A 210 -11.37 -2.24 -22.09
CA GLN A 210 -11.46 -3.25 -23.14
C GLN A 210 -12.46 -4.37 -22.80
N GLU A 211 -12.50 -4.79 -21.53
CA GLU A 211 -13.38 -5.84 -21.04
C GLU A 211 -14.84 -5.39 -20.89
N HIS A 212 -15.08 -4.09 -20.67
CA HIS A 212 -16.41 -3.49 -20.48
C HIS A 212 -16.71 -2.37 -21.50
N PRO A 213 -16.79 -2.67 -22.81
CA PRO A 213 -17.07 -1.66 -23.85
C PRO A 213 -18.47 -1.05 -23.74
N GLU A 214 -19.39 -1.68 -22.99
CA GLU A 214 -20.71 -1.16 -22.68
C GLU A 214 -20.71 0.01 -21.68
N GLN A 215 -19.57 0.29 -21.05
CA GLN A 215 -19.36 1.37 -20.08
C GLN A 215 -18.39 2.42 -20.63
N GLU A 216 -18.48 3.65 -20.12
CA GLU A 216 -17.58 4.73 -20.50
C GLU A 216 -16.49 4.91 -19.43
N ILE A 217 -15.30 4.37 -19.68
CA ILE A 217 -14.21 4.33 -18.70
C ILE A 217 -13.06 5.27 -19.12
N HIS A 218 -12.69 6.16 -18.20
CA HIS A 218 -11.61 7.13 -18.35
C HIS A 218 -10.55 6.98 -17.26
N PHE A 219 -9.31 7.29 -17.61
CA PHE A 219 -8.23 7.44 -16.65
C PHE A 219 -8.31 8.82 -15.99
N LEU A 220 -8.25 8.88 -14.66
CA LEU A 220 -8.55 10.11 -13.91
C LEU A 220 -7.53 11.24 -14.16
N SER A 221 -6.28 10.94 -14.51
CA SER A 221 -5.23 11.95 -14.69
C SER A 221 -4.91 12.22 -16.17
N PRO A 222 -4.58 13.47 -16.56
CA PRO A 222 -4.08 13.76 -17.91
C PRO A 222 -2.62 13.31 -18.11
N VAL A 223 -1.91 13.03 -17.03
CA VAL A 223 -0.52 12.55 -17.03
C VAL A 223 -0.43 11.18 -16.38
N VAL A 224 0.50 10.36 -16.85
CA VAL A 224 0.68 9.00 -16.35
C VAL A 224 2.04 8.88 -15.69
N CYS A 225 2.08 8.35 -14.47
CA CYS A 225 3.30 7.82 -13.88
C CYS A 225 3.26 6.30 -14.06
N MET A 226 4.09 5.80 -14.98
CA MET A 226 4.22 4.37 -15.19
C MET A 226 4.96 3.75 -14.00
N CYS A 227 4.49 2.61 -13.51
CA CYS A 227 5.23 1.84 -12.52
C CYS A 227 6.46 1.20 -13.18
N ALA A 228 7.57 1.95 -13.27
CA ALA A 228 8.75 1.57 -14.04
C ALA A 228 9.32 0.21 -13.62
N THR A 229 9.15 -0.20 -12.37
CA THR A 229 9.60 -1.49 -11.86
C THR A 229 8.70 -2.65 -12.25
N MET A 230 7.38 -2.43 -12.36
CA MET A 230 6.44 -3.45 -12.84
C MET A 230 6.66 -3.76 -14.33
N TYR A 231 7.05 -2.76 -15.11
CA TYR A 231 7.39 -2.88 -16.54
C TYR A 231 8.65 -3.70 -16.85
N ARG A 232 9.44 -4.03 -15.83
CA ARG A 232 10.64 -4.86 -16.00
C ARG A 232 10.31 -6.32 -16.30
N ILE A 233 9.08 -6.75 -16.01
CA ILE A 233 8.61 -8.08 -16.35
C ILE A 233 8.02 -8.03 -17.76
N ASP A 234 8.80 -8.49 -18.73
CA ASP A 234 8.39 -8.62 -20.13
C ASP A 234 8.50 -10.07 -20.64
N LEU A 235 8.07 -10.30 -21.88
CA LEU A 235 8.09 -11.62 -22.50
C LEU A 235 9.52 -12.19 -22.66
N ALA A 236 10.53 -11.33 -22.84
CA ALA A 236 11.91 -11.78 -23.01
C ALA A 236 12.49 -12.27 -21.69
N HIS A 237 12.30 -11.52 -20.59
CA HIS A 237 12.69 -11.94 -19.25
C HIS A 237 11.93 -13.20 -18.81
N LEU A 238 10.63 -13.29 -19.10
CA LEU A 238 9.85 -14.49 -18.81
C LEU A 238 10.36 -15.71 -19.59
N CYS A 239 10.61 -15.56 -20.89
CA CYS A 239 11.16 -16.64 -21.73
C CYS A 239 12.51 -17.11 -21.17
N TRP A 240 13.41 -16.17 -20.87
CA TRP A 240 14.72 -16.47 -20.31
C TRP A 240 14.63 -17.22 -18.97
N ALA A 241 13.73 -16.80 -18.07
CA ALA A 241 13.51 -17.48 -16.81
C ALA A 241 13.00 -18.92 -17.00
N LEU A 242 12.06 -19.14 -17.94
CA LEU A 242 11.49 -20.46 -18.23
C LEU A 242 12.49 -21.40 -18.93
N GLU A 243 13.30 -20.89 -19.87
CA GLU A 243 14.35 -21.67 -20.52
C GLU A 243 15.40 -22.16 -19.51
N ASN A 244 15.84 -21.27 -18.61
CA ASN A 244 16.77 -21.62 -17.54
C ASN A 244 16.16 -22.63 -16.55
N LEU A 245 14.86 -22.51 -16.25
CA LEU A 245 14.16 -23.48 -15.43
C LEU A 245 14.11 -24.86 -16.11
N ALA A 246 13.79 -24.91 -17.40
CA ALA A 246 13.76 -26.16 -18.19
C ALA A 246 15.15 -26.79 -18.34
N ALA A 247 16.21 -25.98 -18.41
CA ALA A 247 17.59 -26.44 -18.46
C ALA A 247 18.13 -26.92 -17.09
N GLY A 248 17.37 -26.78 -16.00
CA GLY A 248 17.80 -27.16 -14.66
C GLY A 248 18.74 -26.17 -13.97
N THR A 249 18.88 -24.95 -14.49
CA THR A 249 19.73 -23.87 -13.96
C THR A 249 18.91 -22.62 -13.65
N PRO A 250 17.97 -22.67 -12.68
CA PRO A 250 17.04 -21.58 -12.44
C PRO A 250 17.76 -20.29 -12.05
N VAL A 251 17.34 -19.19 -12.69
CA VAL A 251 17.80 -17.82 -12.43
C VAL A 251 16.78 -17.08 -11.57
N GLY A 252 17.17 -15.98 -10.92
CA GLY A 252 16.23 -15.14 -10.16
C GLY A 252 15.54 -15.85 -9.00
N VAL A 253 16.18 -16.89 -8.43
CA VAL A 253 15.61 -17.65 -7.32
C VAL A 253 15.55 -16.79 -6.07
N ILE A 254 14.34 -16.55 -5.57
CA ILE A 254 14.13 -15.76 -4.37
C ILE A 254 14.53 -16.57 -3.14
N ARG A 255 15.34 -15.95 -2.28
CA ARG A 255 15.77 -16.52 -1.00
C ARG A 255 15.50 -15.54 0.11
N VAL A 256 15.00 -16.06 1.22
CA VAL A 256 14.80 -15.37 2.48
C VAL A 256 15.37 -16.29 3.55
N ASP A 257 16.19 -15.74 4.46
CA ASP A 257 16.75 -16.52 5.56
C ASP A 257 15.64 -17.06 6.48
N ASP A 258 15.92 -18.15 7.19
CA ASP A 258 14.89 -18.86 7.95
C ASP A 258 14.30 -18.03 9.08
N GLN A 259 15.09 -17.14 9.70
CA GLN A 259 14.61 -16.31 10.80
C GLN A 259 13.65 -15.23 10.27
N THR A 260 14.01 -14.54 9.18
CA THR A 260 13.13 -13.57 8.52
C THR A 260 11.86 -14.26 8.01
N ALA A 261 12.00 -15.42 7.36
CA ALA A 261 10.85 -16.17 6.83
C ALA A 261 9.87 -16.58 7.95
N HIS A 262 10.38 -17.04 9.10
CA HIS A 262 9.55 -17.45 10.23
C HIS A 262 8.68 -16.29 10.75
N TYR A 263 9.29 -15.17 11.13
CA TYR A 263 8.54 -14.04 11.70
C TYR A 263 7.69 -13.31 10.65
N ALA A 264 8.14 -13.21 9.40
CA ALA A 264 7.32 -12.65 8.32
C ALA A 264 6.07 -13.50 8.09
N LEU A 265 6.19 -14.84 8.17
CA LEU A 265 5.06 -15.74 8.06
C LEU A 265 4.07 -15.55 9.22
N GLU A 266 4.54 -15.36 10.45
CA GLU A 266 3.64 -15.07 11.58
C GLU A 266 2.80 -13.81 11.34
N ALA A 267 3.43 -12.71 10.89
CA ALA A 267 2.72 -11.46 10.61
C ALA A 267 1.71 -11.61 9.44
N LEU A 268 2.06 -12.41 8.43
CA LEU A 268 1.17 -12.74 7.31
C LEU A 268 0.03 -13.66 7.73
N GLN A 269 0.26 -14.63 8.60
CA GLN A 269 -0.80 -15.50 9.12
C GLN A 269 -1.83 -14.70 9.91
N ARG A 270 -1.38 -13.79 10.78
CA ARG A 270 -2.27 -12.84 11.48
C ARG A 270 -3.12 -12.04 10.50
N MET A 271 -2.53 -11.56 9.39
CA MET A 271 -3.27 -10.85 8.33
C MET A 271 -4.37 -11.72 7.71
N LEU A 272 -4.08 -13.00 7.44
CA LEU A 272 -5.02 -13.93 6.81
C LEU A 272 -6.15 -14.38 7.76
N GLU A 273 -5.89 -14.38 9.07
CA GLU A 273 -6.89 -14.67 10.10
C GLU A 273 -7.86 -13.51 10.32
N VAL A 274 -7.41 -12.27 10.07
CA VAL A 274 -8.23 -11.07 10.13
C VAL A 274 -9.09 -10.97 8.86
N LYS A 275 -10.40 -11.20 9.04
CA LYS A 275 -11.42 -11.11 8.00
C LYS A 275 -11.97 -9.69 7.83
#